data_AF-A0A8J8AD10-F1
#
_entry.id   AF-A0A8J8AD10-F1
#
_cell.length_a   1.000
_cell.length_b   1.000
_cell.length_c   1.000
_cell.angle_alpha   90.00
_cell.angle_beta   90.00
_cell.angle_gamma   90.00
#
_symmetry.space_group_name_H-M   'P 1'
#
loop_
_entity.id
_entity.type
_entity.pdbx_description
1 polymer ?
#
loop_
_entity_poly.entity_id
_entity_poly.type
_entity_poly.pdbx_seq_one_letter_code
_entity_poly.pdbx_strand_id
1 'polypeptide(L)'
;MKKRLPASRVYIKDIIDGYYVKSEGDFEPNYLITRDARKVYRVKVVATVVREPVISADETYGKLQIDDGTGTIWVLGFRDDTRFIRLVKKGDLVQIIGKVAEWRDDKQILVEGIAKVEPNMWILHRFETLKEKVEHARKAKIAFEIYDKYGITAKAKVIAKNRGVSEEMLLTIDELYTMMLEQRTLEEELFEEGATEEVNEENPELEKAKEAVLSLLREKGKALSHKFIVKKLSQEFDEGLLEEAITQLLAEGEIYEPEIGYYEPL
;
A
#
# COMPACT_ATOMS: atom_id res chain seq x y z
N MET A 1 22.41 -21.20 -14.44
CA MET A 1 21.11 -21.59 -13.83
C MET A 1 20.82 -20.67 -12.66
N LYS A 2 19.63 -20.06 -12.59
CA LYS A 2 19.20 -19.24 -11.45
C LYS A 2 19.14 -20.12 -10.19
N LYS A 3 19.88 -19.77 -9.13
CA LYS A 3 19.93 -20.55 -7.88
C LYS A 3 18.53 -20.63 -7.28
N ARG A 4 17.99 -21.84 -7.11
CA ARG A 4 16.69 -22.04 -6.45
C ARG A 4 16.85 -21.84 -4.94
N LEU A 5 16.33 -20.73 -4.43
CA LEU A 5 16.29 -20.45 -2.99
C LEU A 5 15.19 -21.26 -2.29
N PRO A 6 15.37 -21.65 -1.01
CA PRO A 6 14.40 -22.48 -0.30
C PRO A 6 13.09 -21.72 -0.05
N ALA A 7 11.98 -22.47 0.03
CA ALA A 7 10.71 -21.93 0.49
C ALA A 7 10.70 -21.85 2.03
N SER A 8 10.35 -20.68 2.56
CA SER A 8 10.19 -20.46 4.00
C SER A 8 8.74 -20.64 4.41
N ARG A 9 8.51 -21.30 5.54
CA ARG A 9 7.17 -21.37 6.13
C ARG A 9 6.85 -20.03 6.78
N VAL A 10 5.70 -19.48 6.41
CA VAL A 10 5.23 -18.18 6.89
C VAL A 10 3.72 -18.23 7.09
N TYR A 11 3.21 -17.37 7.98
CA TYR A 11 1.79 -17.07 8.01
C TYR A 11 1.43 -16.08 6.89
N ILE A 12 0.20 -16.11 6.41
CA ILE A 12 -0.28 -15.13 5.42
C ILE A 12 -0.16 -13.71 5.99
N LYS A 13 -0.43 -13.53 7.28
CA LYS A 13 -0.24 -12.24 7.95
C LYS A 13 1.18 -11.70 7.83
N ASP A 14 2.20 -12.58 7.90
CA ASP A 14 3.59 -12.15 7.76
C ASP A 14 3.90 -11.67 6.34
N ILE A 15 3.14 -12.14 5.34
CA ILE A 15 3.22 -11.65 3.96
C ILE A 15 2.55 -10.27 3.86
N ILE A 16 1.32 -10.15 4.35
CA ILE A 16 0.53 -8.91 4.29
C ILE A 16 1.25 -7.77 5.00
N ASP A 17 1.72 -8.01 6.23
CA ASP A 17 2.34 -7.00 7.10
C ASP A 17 3.81 -6.71 6.75
N GLY A 18 4.40 -7.48 5.82
CA GLY A 18 5.79 -7.35 5.42
C GLY A 18 6.01 -6.26 4.37
N TYR A 19 7.27 -6.11 3.97
CA TYR A 19 7.76 -5.13 3.00
C TYR A 19 8.31 -5.86 1.79
N TYR A 20 7.76 -5.60 0.61
CA TYR A 20 8.19 -6.28 -0.61
C TYR A 20 9.32 -5.52 -1.28
N VAL A 21 10.42 -6.21 -1.56
CA VAL A 21 11.59 -5.63 -2.22
C VAL A 21 11.74 -6.22 -3.61
N LYS A 22 11.66 -5.34 -4.60
CA LYS A 22 11.97 -5.65 -5.99
C LYS A 22 13.46 -5.42 -6.22
N SER A 23 14.20 -6.47 -6.52
CA SER A 23 15.63 -6.36 -6.81
C SER A 23 15.84 -5.71 -8.18
N GLU A 24 16.85 -4.83 -8.29
CA GLU A 24 17.14 -4.09 -9.52
C GLU A 24 17.80 -4.96 -10.61
N GLY A 25 18.50 -6.03 -10.22
CA GLY A 25 19.18 -6.92 -11.16
C GLY A 25 18.29 -8.02 -11.73
N ASP A 26 18.35 -8.25 -13.05
CA ASP A 26 17.62 -9.32 -13.76
C ASP A 26 17.82 -10.73 -13.13
N PHE A 27 18.96 -10.92 -12.47
CA PHE A 27 19.36 -12.19 -11.88
C PHE A 27 19.08 -12.30 -10.38
N GLU A 28 18.78 -11.18 -9.71
CA GLU A 28 18.49 -11.18 -8.28
C GLU A 28 17.01 -11.55 -8.03
N PRO A 29 16.73 -12.38 -7.02
CA PRO A 29 15.36 -12.72 -6.69
C PRO A 29 14.76 -11.65 -5.79
N ASN A 30 13.58 -11.16 -6.15
CA ASN A 30 12.73 -10.38 -5.25
C ASN A 30 12.45 -11.16 -3.96
N TYR A 31 12.22 -10.43 -2.88
CA TYR A 31 11.96 -11.00 -1.57
C TYR A 31 11.00 -10.12 -0.78
N LEU A 32 10.51 -10.70 0.31
CA LEU A 32 9.75 -10.01 1.34
C LEU A 32 10.62 -9.90 2.59
N ILE A 33 10.63 -8.73 3.22
CA ILE A 33 11.13 -8.53 4.57
C ILE A 33 9.95 -8.49 5.52
N THR A 34 9.91 -9.42 6.46
CA THR A 34 8.89 -9.42 7.53
C THR A 34 9.24 -8.41 8.62
N ARG A 35 8.27 -8.04 9.47
CA ARG A 35 8.47 -7.05 10.55
C ARG A 35 9.54 -7.42 11.57
N ASP A 36 9.88 -8.70 11.71
CA ASP A 36 10.98 -9.16 12.56
C ASP A 36 12.30 -9.32 11.78
N ALA A 37 12.44 -8.61 10.65
CA ALA A 37 13.63 -8.59 9.80
C ALA A 37 14.05 -9.98 9.26
N ARG A 38 13.08 -10.85 8.96
CA ARG A 38 13.32 -12.09 8.21
C ARG A 38 13.16 -11.85 6.72
N LYS A 39 14.18 -12.22 5.94
CA LYS A 39 14.19 -12.19 4.47
C LYS A 39 13.56 -13.46 3.88
N VAL A 40 12.53 -13.31 3.06
CA VAL A 40 11.71 -14.41 2.52
C VAL A 40 11.63 -14.33 1.00
N TYR A 41 12.34 -15.22 0.30
CA TYR A 41 12.41 -15.25 -1.17
C TYR A 41 11.30 -16.08 -1.83
N ARG A 42 10.74 -17.03 -1.09
CA ARG A 42 9.71 -17.95 -1.52
C ARG A 42 8.94 -18.39 -0.30
N VAL A 43 7.63 -18.41 -0.42
CA VAL A 43 6.72 -18.76 0.66
C VAL A 43 6.25 -20.19 0.50
N LYS A 44 6.07 -20.86 1.64
CA LYS A 44 5.32 -22.10 1.78
C LYS A 44 4.20 -21.81 2.77
N VAL A 45 2.97 -21.93 2.32
CA VAL A 45 1.76 -21.69 3.12
C VAL A 45 0.90 -22.93 3.04
N VAL A 46 0.28 -23.33 4.15
CA VAL A 46 -0.90 -24.19 4.12
C VAL A 46 -2.09 -23.30 4.42
N ALA A 47 -3.15 -23.37 3.62
CA ALA A 47 -4.34 -22.52 3.74
C ALA A 47 -5.59 -23.21 3.16
N THR A 48 -6.78 -22.72 3.50
CA THR A 48 -8.04 -23.18 2.91
C THR A 48 -8.40 -22.30 1.72
N VAL A 49 -8.85 -22.88 0.62
CA VAL A 49 -9.39 -22.14 -0.53
C VAL A 49 -10.76 -21.58 -0.18
N VAL A 50 -10.91 -20.26 -0.09
CA VAL A 50 -12.14 -19.60 0.39
C VAL A 50 -13.07 -19.11 -0.71
N ARG A 51 -12.55 -18.94 -1.93
CA ARG A 51 -13.33 -18.55 -3.12
C ARG A 51 -13.23 -19.60 -4.21
N GLU A 52 -14.19 -19.59 -5.12
CA GLU A 52 -14.11 -20.43 -6.32
C GLU A 52 -12.92 -19.98 -7.18
N PRO A 53 -12.00 -20.89 -7.56
CA PRO A 53 -10.92 -20.56 -8.47
C PRO A 53 -11.45 -20.08 -9.82
N VAL A 54 -10.84 -19.03 -10.35
CA VAL A 54 -11.22 -18.42 -11.64
C VAL A 54 -10.04 -18.52 -12.59
N ILE A 55 -10.31 -18.93 -13.83
CA ILE A 55 -9.32 -18.99 -14.91
C ILE A 55 -9.89 -18.22 -16.11
N SER A 56 -9.04 -17.45 -16.78
CA SER A 56 -9.40 -16.71 -17.98
C SER A 56 -9.72 -17.67 -19.14
N ALA A 57 -10.54 -17.21 -20.09
CA ALA A 57 -10.96 -18.05 -21.22
C ALA A 57 -9.79 -18.50 -22.13
N ASP A 58 -8.73 -17.68 -22.21
CA ASP A 58 -7.49 -17.96 -22.93
C ASP A 58 -6.48 -18.76 -22.07
N GLU A 59 -6.84 -19.11 -20.84
CA GLU A 59 -6.03 -19.87 -19.87
C GLU A 59 -4.67 -19.27 -19.51
N THR A 60 -4.44 -18.00 -19.83
CA THR A 60 -3.18 -17.30 -19.54
C THR A 60 -3.13 -16.76 -18.11
N TYR A 61 -4.27 -16.69 -17.43
CA TYR A 61 -4.39 -16.15 -16.08
C TYR A 61 -5.35 -16.99 -15.24
N GLY A 62 -4.96 -17.26 -14.00
CA GLY A 62 -5.80 -17.91 -13.01
C GLY A 62 -5.58 -17.30 -11.64
N LYS A 63 -6.65 -17.25 -10.85
CA LYS A 63 -6.60 -16.75 -9.48
C LYS A 63 -7.46 -17.58 -8.54
N LEU A 64 -7.01 -17.67 -7.30
CA LEU A 64 -7.80 -18.18 -6.19
C LEU A 64 -7.46 -17.38 -4.93
N GLN A 65 -8.35 -17.43 -3.94
CA GLN A 65 -8.13 -16.78 -2.65
C GLN A 65 -8.01 -17.83 -1.57
N ILE A 66 -6.99 -17.69 -0.72
CA ILE A 66 -6.75 -18.58 0.41
C ILE A 66 -6.79 -17.82 1.74
N ASP A 67 -7.15 -18.54 2.80
CA ASP A 67 -7.19 -18.06 4.19
C ASP A 67 -6.50 -19.08 5.10
N ASP A 68 -5.58 -18.61 5.95
CA ASP A 68 -4.85 -19.45 6.91
C ASP A 68 -5.21 -19.24 8.39
N GLY A 69 -6.27 -18.46 8.64
CA GLY A 69 -6.70 -18.00 9.95
C GLY A 69 -5.89 -16.82 10.51
N THR A 70 -4.82 -16.38 9.82
CA THR A 70 -4.07 -15.16 10.16
C THR A 70 -4.33 -14.03 9.18
N GLY A 71 -4.72 -14.36 7.96
CA GLY A 71 -5.12 -13.42 6.93
C GLY A 71 -5.54 -14.14 5.66
N THR A 72 -5.95 -13.34 4.69
CA THR A 72 -6.44 -13.82 3.39
C THR A 72 -5.60 -13.20 2.28
N ILE A 73 -5.17 -13.99 1.31
CA ILE A 73 -4.32 -13.50 0.20
C ILE A 73 -4.72 -14.10 -1.14
N TRP A 74 -4.49 -13.33 -2.21
CA TRP A 74 -4.67 -13.79 -3.58
C TRP A 74 -3.46 -14.61 -4.03
N VAL A 75 -3.77 -15.72 -4.68
CA VAL A 75 -2.79 -16.60 -5.33
C VAL A 75 -3.04 -16.56 -6.83
N LEU A 76 -2.03 -16.19 -7.59
CA LEU A 76 -2.09 -15.99 -9.03
C LEU A 76 -1.24 -17.05 -9.74
N GLY A 77 -1.78 -17.62 -10.81
CA GLY A 77 -1.05 -18.43 -11.77
C GLY A 77 -1.09 -17.77 -13.14
N PHE A 78 0.06 -17.71 -13.81
CA PHE A 78 0.18 -17.17 -15.16
C PHE A 78 0.63 -18.26 -16.12
N ARG A 79 0.09 -18.25 -17.34
CA ARG A 79 0.42 -19.19 -18.42
C ARG A 79 0.36 -20.64 -17.92
N ASP A 80 1.48 -21.37 -17.96
CA ASP A 80 1.55 -22.77 -17.54
C ASP A 80 1.17 -22.97 -16.07
N ASP A 81 1.34 -21.96 -15.21
CA ASP A 81 1.02 -22.06 -13.78
C ASP A 81 -0.50 -22.04 -13.51
N THR A 82 -1.34 -21.68 -14.50
CA THR A 82 -2.80 -21.81 -14.37
C THR A 82 -3.24 -23.25 -14.17
N ARG A 83 -2.43 -24.23 -14.59
CA ARG A 83 -2.66 -25.66 -14.30
C ARG A 83 -2.79 -25.96 -12.81
N PHE A 84 -2.09 -25.21 -11.95
CA PHE A 84 -2.18 -25.39 -10.50
C PHE A 84 -3.55 -24.97 -9.97
N ILE A 85 -4.08 -23.86 -10.47
CA ILE A 85 -5.39 -23.32 -10.07
C ILE A 85 -6.52 -24.31 -10.37
N ARG A 86 -6.42 -25.09 -11.45
CA ARG A 86 -7.39 -26.13 -11.83
C ARG A 86 -7.45 -27.32 -10.89
N LEU A 87 -6.40 -27.57 -10.11
CA LEU A 87 -6.30 -28.76 -9.27
C LEU A 87 -7.14 -28.66 -7.99
N VAL A 88 -7.66 -27.48 -7.68
CA VAL A 88 -8.29 -27.17 -6.40
C VAL A 88 -9.67 -26.57 -6.61
N LYS A 89 -10.50 -26.65 -5.57
CA LYS A 89 -11.85 -26.07 -5.53
C LYS A 89 -12.06 -25.34 -4.20
N LYS A 90 -13.11 -24.53 -4.12
CA LYS A 90 -13.51 -23.92 -2.85
C LYS A 90 -13.69 -24.98 -1.76
N GLY A 91 -13.15 -24.71 -0.57
CA GLY A 91 -13.17 -25.58 0.59
C GLY A 91 -12.01 -26.58 0.68
N ASP A 92 -11.16 -26.70 -0.35
CA ASP A 92 -9.98 -27.55 -0.26
C ASP A 92 -8.94 -26.97 0.70
N LEU A 93 -8.33 -27.83 1.51
CA LEU A 93 -7.12 -27.52 2.27
C LEU A 93 -5.89 -27.79 1.39
N VAL A 94 -5.05 -26.78 1.21
CA VAL A 94 -3.96 -26.82 0.23
C VAL A 94 -2.65 -26.36 0.82
N GLN A 95 -1.56 -26.98 0.38
CA GLN A 95 -0.20 -26.48 0.54
C GLN A 95 0.24 -25.79 -0.74
N ILE A 96 0.68 -24.54 -0.61
CA ILE A 96 1.10 -23.68 -1.72
C ILE A 96 2.57 -23.32 -1.54
N ILE A 97 3.31 -23.37 -2.64
CA ILE A 97 4.65 -22.82 -2.76
C ILE A 97 4.60 -21.75 -3.85
N GLY A 98 5.15 -20.58 -3.57
CA GLY A 98 5.14 -19.47 -4.52
C GLY A 98 6.09 -18.34 -4.16
N LYS A 99 6.21 -17.38 -5.07
CA LYS A 99 6.93 -16.13 -4.83
C LYS A 99 5.93 -15.05 -4.42
N VAL A 100 6.35 -14.15 -3.53
CA VAL A 100 5.56 -12.95 -3.27
C VAL A 100 5.75 -12.00 -4.45
N ALA A 101 4.68 -11.35 -4.87
CA ALA A 101 4.69 -10.21 -5.77
C ALA A 101 3.80 -9.12 -5.17
N GLU A 102 4.07 -7.88 -5.54
CA GLU A 102 3.26 -6.72 -5.12
C GLU A 102 2.87 -5.93 -6.36
N TRP A 103 1.60 -5.52 -6.39
CA TRP A 103 1.06 -4.69 -7.46
C TRP A 103 0.12 -3.67 -6.84
N ARG A 104 0.45 -2.37 -6.97
CA ARG A 104 -0.31 -1.27 -6.34
C ARG A 104 -0.58 -1.55 -4.86
N ASP A 105 0.49 -1.87 -4.13
CA ASP A 105 0.48 -2.16 -2.69
C ASP A 105 -0.27 -3.44 -2.25
N ASP A 106 -0.92 -4.13 -3.19
CA ASP A 106 -1.52 -5.44 -2.94
C ASP A 106 -0.51 -6.57 -3.13
N LYS A 107 -0.17 -7.23 -2.03
CA LYS A 107 0.70 -8.41 -2.03
C LYS A 107 -0.06 -9.68 -2.41
N GLN A 108 0.55 -10.45 -3.28
CA GLN A 108 -0.02 -11.64 -3.91
C GLN A 108 1.02 -12.76 -3.94
N ILE A 109 0.58 -14.01 -4.02
CA ILE A 109 1.46 -15.16 -4.20
C ILE A 109 1.40 -15.61 -5.66
N LEU A 110 2.53 -15.54 -6.36
CA LEU A 110 2.71 -16.20 -7.66
C LEU A 110 2.97 -17.68 -7.43
N VAL A 111 2.01 -18.52 -7.78
CA VAL A 111 2.07 -19.96 -7.52
C VAL A 111 3.13 -20.65 -8.38
N GLU A 112 3.98 -21.45 -7.74
CA GLU A 112 4.93 -22.36 -8.41
C GLU A 112 4.59 -23.84 -8.13
N GLY A 113 3.70 -24.10 -7.17
CA GLY A 113 3.17 -25.42 -6.87
C GLY A 113 2.03 -25.38 -5.88
N ILE A 114 1.02 -26.23 -6.08
CA ILE A 114 -0.10 -26.43 -5.17
C ILE A 114 -0.38 -27.93 -5.03
N ALA A 115 -0.74 -28.35 -3.82
CA ALA A 115 -1.20 -29.71 -3.56
C ALA A 115 -2.31 -29.67 -2.51
N LYS A 116 -3.34 -30.50 -2.69
CA LYS A 116 -4.31 -30.77 -1.63
C LYS A 116 -3.61 -31.55 -0.51
N VAL A 117 -3.95 -31.23 0.74
CA VAL A 117 -3.34 -31.87 1.90
C VAL A 117 -4.37 -32.27 2.94
N GLU A 118 -4.02 -33.27 3.73
CA GLU A 118 -4.81 -33.71 4.88
C GLU A 118 -4.76 -32.70 6.02
N PRO A 119 -5.78 -32.64 6.91
CA PRO A 119 -5.81 -31.75 8.07
C PRO A 119 -4.57 -31.82 8.98
N ASN A 120 -3.90 -32.97 9.06
CA ASN A 120 -2.68 -33.09 9.87
C ASN A 120 -1.53 -32.20 9.35
N MET A 121 -1.48 -31.94 8.04
CA MET A 121 -0.50 -31.01 7.47
C MET A 121 -0.72 -29.57 7.90
N TRP A 122 -1.96 -29.19 8.22
CA TRP A 122 -2.29 -27.90 8.82
C TRP A 122 -1.56 -27.71 10.15
N ILE A 123 -1.73 -28.70 11.03
CA ILE A 123 -1.22 -28.68 12.40
C ILE A 123 0.32 -28.69 12.36
N LEU A 124 0.90 -29.56 11.54
CA LEU A 124 2.34 -29.63 11.36
C LEU A 124 2.91 -28.30 10.84
N HIS A 125 2.29 -27.72 9.80
CA HIS A 125 2.73 -26.45 9.25
C HIS A 125 2.70 -25.35 10.31
N ARG A 126 1.61 -25.21 11.08
CA ARG A 126 1.51 -24.20 12.14
C ARG A 126 2.57 -24.39 13.22
N PHE A 127 2.81 -25.63 13.64
CA PHE A 127 3.84 -25.94 14.64
C PHE A 127 5.24 -25.56 14.13
N GLU A 128 5.60 -25.99 12.92
CA GLU A 128 6.91 -25.70 12.32
C GLU A 128 7.09 -24.18 12.10
N THR A 129 6.08 -23.50 11.57
CA THR A 129 6.09 -22.04 11.39
C THR A 129 6.29 -21.31 12.72
N LEU A 130 5.54 -21.70 13.77
CA LEU A 130 5.66 -21.08 15.08
C LEU A 130 7.04 -21.34 15.71
N LYS A 131 7.55 -22.57 15.59
CA LYS A 131 8.89 -22.92 16.11
C LYS A 131 9.97 -22.06 15.44
N GLU A 132 9.97 -21.99 14.11
CA GLU A 132 10.92 -21.16 13.35
C GLU A 132 10.80 -19.68 13.76
N LYS A 133 9.57 -19.18 13.94
CA LYS A 133 9.31 -17.79 14.33
C LYS A 133 9.82 -17.47 15.73
N VAL A 134 9.64 -18.36 16.71
CA VAL A 134 10.17 -18.17 18.07
C VAL A 134 11.70 -18.17 18.08
N GLU A 135 12.34 -19.06 17.32
CA GLU A 135 13.80 -19.10 17.19
C GLU A 135 14.34 -17.84 16.51
N HIS A 136 13.68 -17.37 15.46
CA HIS A 136 14.04 -16.15 14.75
C HIS A 136 13.82 -14.90 15.61
N ALA A 137 12.67 -14.76 16.27
CA ALA A 137 12.34 -13.60 17.11
C ALA A 137 13.37 -13.34 18.22
N ARG A 138 13.96 -14.39 18.81
CA ARG A 138 15.05 -14.25 19.79
C ARG A 138 16.29 -13.60 19.18
N LYS A 139 16.67 -14.00 17.97
CA LYS A 139 17.81 -13.44 17.23
C LYS A 139 17.50 -12.02 16.74
N ALA A 140 16.31 -11.81 16.19
CA ALA A 140 15.83 -10.52 15.73
C ALA A 140 15.88 -9.49 16.86
N LYS A 141 15.37 -9.82 18.06
CA LYS A 141 15.42 -8.93 19.21
C LYS A 141 16.85 -8.47 19.54
N ILE A 142 17.79 -9.40 19.58
CA ILE A 142 19.21 -9.08 19.82
C ILE A 142 19.77 -8.23 18.69
N ALA A 143 19.40 -8.52 17.44
CA ALA A 143 19.85 -7.78 16.27
C ALA A 143 19.35 -6.32 16.29
N PHE A 144 18.06 -6.10 16.60
CA PHE A 144 17.48 -4.75 16.79
C PHE A 144 18.20 -4.00 17.91
N GLU A 145 18.40 -4.60 19.08
CA GLU A 145 19.14 -3.96 20.18
C GLU A 145 20.57 -3.54 19.79
N ILE A 146 21.24 -4.33 18.94
CA ILE A 146 22.59 -3.99 18.44
C ILE A 146 22.50 -2.85 17.42
N TYR A 147 21.57 -2.94 16.47
CA TYR A 147 21.38 -1.96 15.42
C TYR A 147 21.00 -0.61 16.01
N ASP A 148 19.99 -0.54 16.89
CA ASP A 148 19.52 0.71 17.50
C ASP A 148 20.63 1.43 18.29
N LYS A 149 21.58 0.67 18.85
CA LYS A 149 22.68 1.21 19.66
C LYS A 149 23.91 1.60 18.84
N TYR A 150 24.20 0.89 17.75
CA TYR A 150 25.49 0.98 17.05
C TYR A 150 25.38 1.12 15.53
N GLY A 151 24.19 1.08 14.96
CA GLY A 151 23.93 1.03 13.51
C GLY A 151 24.69 -0.10 12.80
N ILE A 152 25.00 0.12 11.52
CA ILE A 152 25.90 -0.75 10.76
C ILE A 152 27.35 -0.28 10.93
N THR A 153 27.96 -0.64 12.06
CA THR A 153 29.39 -0.38 12.30
C THR A 153 30.19 -1.69 12.36
N ALA A 154 31.51 -1.61 12.14
CA ALA A 154 32.40 -2.76 12.32
C ALA A 154 32.27 -3.37 13.74
N LYS A 155 32.06 -2.52 14.75
CA LYS A 155 31.79 -2.93 16.13
C LYS A 155 30.48 -3.70 16.25
N ALA A 156 29.39 -3.22 15.64
CA ALA A 156 28.10 -3.91 15.63
C ALA A 156 28.20 -5.32 15.03
N LYS A 157 28.92 -5.46 13.90
CA LYS A 157 29.15 -6.75 13.23
C LYS A 157 29.86 -7.77 14.13
N VAL A 158 30.91 -7.34 14.83
CA VAL A 158 31.62 -8.19 15.80
C VAL A 158 30.73 -8.59 16.97
N ILE A 159 29.93 -7.65 17.52
CA ILE A 159 29.00 -7.94 18.62
C ILE A 159 27.92 -8.92 18.17
N ALA A 160 27.33 -8.73 16.99
CA ALA A 160 26.32 -9.61 16.42
C ALA A 160 26.85 -11.04 16.27
N LYS A 161 28.04 -11.21 15.68
CA LYS A 161 28.68 -12.51 15.54
C LYS A 161 28.90 -13.20 16.88
N ASN A 162 29.38 -12.46 17.89
CA ASN A 162 29.60 -12.99 19.24
C ASN A 162 28.29 -13.37 19.95
N ARG A 163 27.16 -12.77 19.57
CA ARG A 163 25.83 -13.07 20.11
C ARG A 163 25.01 -14.04 19.25
N GLY A 164 25.61 -14.64 18.21
CA GLY A 164 24.93 -15.62 17.35
C GLY A 164 23.95 -15.01 16.34
N VAL A 165 24.10 -13.73 16.02
CA VAL A 165 23.34 -12.99 15.01
C VAL A 165 24.21 -12.83 13.75
N SER A 166 23.63 -13.01 12.56
CA SER A 166 24.34 -12.83 11.30
C SER A 166 24.49 -11.36 10.93
N GLU A 167 25.57 -11.01 10.23
CA GLU A 167 25.75 -9.65 9.71
C GLU A 167 24.63 -9.27 8.71
N GLU A 168 24.14 -10.25 7.93
CA GLU A 168 23.01 -10.09 7.01
C GLU A 168 21.73 -9.63 7.74
N MET A 169 21.51 -10.06 8.98
CA MET A 169 20.34 -9.63 9.76
C MET A 169 20.40 -8.13 10.10
N LEU A 170 21.60 -7.60 10.39
CA LEU A 170 21.76 -6.16 10.63
C LEU A 170 21.50 -5.34 9.36
N LEU A 171 21.95 -5.83 8.20
CA LEU A 171 21.67 -5.19 6.91
C LEU A 171 20.18 -5.25 6.56
N THR A 172 19.50 -6.35 6.90
CA THR A 172 18.05 -6.49 6.67
C THR A 172 17.25 -5.55 7.57
N ILE A 173 17.71 -5.26 8.79
CA ILE A 173 17.07 -4.28 9.68
C ILE A 173 17.19 -2.87 9.12
N ASP A 174 18.37 -2.51 8.61
CA ASP A 174 18.62 -1.22 7.97
C ASP A 174 17.69 -0.98 6.76
N GLU A 175 17.60 -1.99 5.90
CA GLU A 175 16.71 -2.02 4.76
C GLU A 175 15.24 -1.89 5.20
N LEU A 176 14.83 -2.66 6.22
CA LEU A 176 13.48 -2.60 6.79
C LEU A 176 13.13 -1.20 7.29
N TYR A 177 14.00 -0.58 8.10
CA TYR A 177 13.76 0.77 8.63
C TYR A 177 13.71 1.82 7.53
N THR A 178 14.53 1.69 6.49
CA THR A 178 14.47 2.58 5.31
C THR A 178 13.09 2.51 4.66
N MET A 179 12.58 1.31 4.39
CA MET A 179 11.26 1.13 3.80
C MET A 179 10.12 1.59 4.72
N MET A 180 10.26 1.40 6.03
CA MET A 180 9.29 1.90 7.01
C MET A 180 9.21 3.43 7.01
N LEU A 181 10.36 4.10 6.87
CA LEU A 181 10.42 5.55 6.77
C LEU A 181 9.78 6.03 5.46
N GLU A 182 10.12 5.40 4.33
CA GLU A 182 9.54 5.73 3.02
C GLU A 182 8.01 5.57 2.98
N GLN A 183 7.48 4.46 3.52
CA GLN A 183 6.03 4.29 3.61
C GLN A 183 5.38 5.35 4.49
N ARG A 184 5.99 5.66 5.63
CA ARG A 184 5.46 6.69 6.53
C ARG A 184 5.47 8.07 5.89
N THR A 185 6.53 8.43 5.16
CA THR A 185 6.58 9.72 4.45
C THR A 185 5.53 9.79 3.35
N LEU A 186 5.31 8.70 2.61
CA LEU A 186 4.25 8.63 1.60
C LEU A 186 2.86 8.75 2.24
N GLU A 187 2.62 8.08 3.37
CA GLU A 187 1.37 8.20 4.12
C GLU A 187 1.15 9.63 4.65
N GLU A 188 2.20 10.30 5.13
CA GLU A 188 2.14 11.70 5.56
C GLU A 188 1.85 12.63 4.37
N GLU A 189 2.49 12.45 3.22
CA GLU A 189 2.22 13.20 1.98
C GLU A 189 0.79 13.00 1.46
N LEU A 190 0.32 11.75 1.39
CA LEU A 190 -1.06 11.41 1.01
C LEU A 190 -2.09 12.01 1.99
N PHE A 191 -1.77 12.09 3.27
CA PHE A 191 -2.63 12.70 4.27
C PHE A 191 -2.67 14.23 4.12
N GLU A 192 -1.54 14.87 3.82
CA GLU A 192 -1.50 16.30 3.50
C GLU A 192 -2.27 16.61 2.21
N GLU A 193 -2.11 15.81 1.15
CA GLU A 193 -2.88 15.92 -0.10
C GLU A 193 -4.38 15.67 0.13
N GLY A 194 -4.73 14.60 0.85
CA GLY A 194 -6.11 14.29 1.21
C GLY A 194 -6.77 15.37 2.08
N ALA A 195 -6.02 15.97 3.01
CA ALA A 195 -6.50 17.11 3.78
C ALA A 195 -6.68 18.37 2.91
N THR A 196 -5.89 18.56 1.86
CA THR A 196 -6.15 19.64 0.88
C THR A 196 -7.35 19.34 -0.02
N GLU A 197 -7.65 18.08 -0.31
CA GLU A 197 -8.84 17.66 -1.07
C GLU A 197 -10.12 17.70 -0.22
N GLU A 198 -10.07 17.37 1.08
CA GLU A 198 -11.23 17.42 1.99
C GLU A 198 -11.68 18.85 2.33
N VAL A 199 -10.86 19.88 2.08
CA VAL A 199 -11.30 21.30 2.18
C VAL A 199 -12.21 21.71 1.01
N ASN A 200 -12.36 20.86 -0.02
CA ASN A 200 -13.35 21.01 -1.09
C ASN A 200 -14.69 20.29 -0.82
N GLU A 201 -15.07 20.04 0.44
CA GLU A 201 -16.48 19.72 0.74
C GLU A 201 -17.35 20.97 0.50
N GLU A 202 -18.21 20.89 -0.52
CA GLU A 202 -19.18 21.90 -0.96
C GLU A 202 -19.86 22.60 0.22
N ASN A 203 -19.41 23.81 0.57
CA ASN A 203 -20.18 24.69 1.43
C ASN A 203 -21.42 25.15 0.62
N PRO A 204 -22.64 24.69 0.96
CA PRO A 204 -23.83 25.02 0.17
C PRO A 204 -24.18 26.52 0.19
N GLU A 205 -23.61 27.30 1.11
CA GLU A 205 -23.71 28.76 1.09
C GLU A 205 -22.69 29.39 0.13
N LEU A 206 -21.52 28.78 -0.05
CA LEU A 206 -20.49 29.26 -0.98
C LEU A 206 -20.93 29.09 -2.43
N GLU A 207 -21.54 27.96 -2.80
CA GLU A 207 -22.08 27.75 -4.15
C GLU A 207 -23.21 28.75 -4.47
N LYS A 208 -24.09 29.04 -3.50
CA LYS A 208 -25.09 30.11 -3.67
C LYS A 208 -24.47 31.49 -3.83
N ALA A 209 -23.39 31.77 -3.11
CA ALA A 209 -22.66 33.02 -3.25
C ALA A 209 -22.02 33.13 -4.65
N LYS A 210 -21.42 32.06 -5.18
CA LYS A 210 -20.89 32.01 -6.55
C LYS A 210 -21.96 32.29 -7.59
N GLU A 211 -23.12 31.63 -7.50
CA GLU A 211 -24.25 31.87 -8.41
C GLU A 211 -24.77 33.31 -8.33
N ALA A 212 -24.86 33.88 -7.13
CA ALA A 212 -25.29 35.26 -6.91
C ALA A 212 -24.29 36.27 -7.51
N VAL A 213 -22.99 36.03 -7.37
CA VAL A 213 -21.94 36.86 -7.99
C VAL A 213 -21.99 36.78 -9.51
N LEU A 214 -22.08 35.58 -10.08
CA LEU A 214 -22.16 35.38 -11.54
C LEU A 214 -23.42 36.01 -12.15
N SER A 215 -24.59 35.82 -11.52
CA SER A 215 -25.84 36.41 -11.98
C SER A 215 -25.79 37.94 -11.94
N LEU A 216 -25.21 38.52 -10.88
CA LEU A 216 -25.04 39.98 -10.77
C LEU A 216 -24.14 40.54 -11.89
N LEU A 217 -23.04 39.86 -12.17
CA LEU A 217 -22.08 40.24 -13.22
C LEU A 217 -22.72 40.14 -14.62
N ARG A 218 -23.46 39.06 -14.89
CA ARG A 218 -24.18 38.85 -16.16
C ARG A 218 -25.33 39.85 -16.36
N GLU A 219 -26.06 40.21 -15.31
CA GLU A 219 -27.16 41.19 -15.39
C GLU A 219 -26.66 42.58 -15.78
N LYS A 220 -25.49 42.98 -15.27
CA LYS A 220 -24.95 44.33 -15.51
C LYS A 220 -24.18 44.44 -16.82
N GLY A 221 -23.65 43.34 -17.35
CA GLY A 221 -22.98 43.27 -18.66
C GLY A 221 -21.79 44.21 -18.81
N LYS A 222 -21.14 44.54 -17.69
CA LYS A 222 -19.93 45.38 -17.58
C LYS A 222 -19.12 44.95 -16.37
N ALA A 223 -17.83 45.21 -16.40
CA ALA A 223 -16.95 45.01 -15.26
C ALA A 223 -17.44 45.76 -14.01
N LEU A 224 -17.66 45.04 -12.90
CA LEU A 224 -18.10 45.58 -11.62
C LEU A 224 -16.95 45.58 -10.62
N SER A 225 -16.83 46.63 -9.82
CA SER A 225 -15.78 46.68 -8.79
C SER A 225 -16.08 45.73 -7.63
N HIS A 226 -15.02 45.21 -7.02
CA HIS A 226 -15.07 44.37 -5.81
C HIS A 226 -16.00 44.99 -4.74
N LYS A 227 -15.79 46.27 -4.44
CA LYS A 227 -16.60 47.01 -3.46
C LYS A 227 -18.09 47.08 -3.81
N PHE A 228 -18.43 47.09 -5.09
CA PHE A 228 -19.81 47.13 -5.54
C PHE A 228 -20.49 45.76 -5.37
N ILE A 229 -19.79 44.68 -5.72
CA ILE A 229 -20.27 43.30 -5.58
C ILE A 229 -20.53 43.00 -4.10
N VAL A 230 -19.54 43.23 -3.24
CA VAL A 230 -19.64 43.03 -1.80
C VAL A 230 -20.79 43.85 -1.21
N LYS A 231 -20.90 45.13 -1.54
CA LYS A 231 -21.97 45.99 -1.01
C LYS A 231 -23.38 45.58 -1.44
N LYS A 232 -23.54 45.00 -2.63
CA LYS A 232 -24.87 44.61 -3.14
C LYS A 232 -25.29 43.25 -2.60
N LEU A 233 -24.35 42.34 -2.36
CA LEU A 233 -24.61 40.98 -1.87
C LEU A 233 -24.43 40.84 -0.35
N SER A 234 -23.95 41.88 0.35
CA SER A 234 -23.79 41.87 1.83
C SER A 234 -25.09 41.78 2.62
N GLN A 235 -26.25 41.88 1.96
CA GLN A 235 -27.54 41.62 2.61
C GLN A 235 -27.83 40.12 2.75
N GLU A 236 -27.21 39.29 1.91
CA GLU A 236 -27.47 37.84 1.83
C GLU A 236 -26.25 37.00 2.24
N PHE A 237 -25.03 37.51 2.07
CA PHE A 237 -23.79 36.78 2.35
C PHE A 237 -22.80 37.62 3.16
N ASP A 238 -21.98 36.95 3.96
CA ASP A 238 -20.88 37.60 4.68
C ASP A 238 -19.77 38.05 3.71
N GLU A 239 -19.04 39.12 4.06
CA GLU A 239 -17.97 39.66 3.22
C GLU A 239 -16.87 38.62 2.98
N GLY A 240 -16.53 37.79 3.98
CA GLY A 240 -15.52 36.73 3.82
C GLY A 240 -15.94 35.65 2.83
N LEU A 241 -17.21 35.24 2.84
CA LEU A 241 -17.76 34.27 1.89
C LEU A 241 -17.79 34.82 0.46
N LEU A 242 -18.04 36.12 0.29
CA LEU A 242 -18.02 36.76 -1.03
C LEU A 242 -16.60 36.87 -1.60
N GLU A 243 -15.61 37.18 -0.76
CA GLU A 243 -14.20 37.18 -1.17
C GLU A 243 -13.73 35.77 -1.59
N GLU A 244 -14.13 34.76 -0.83
CA GLU A 244 -13.85 33.36 -1.16
C GLU A 244 -14.51 32.94 -2.49
N ALA A 245 -15.79 33.29 -2.69
CA ALA A 245 -16.52 32.99 -3.92
C ALA A 245 -15.88 33.65 -5.16
N ILE A 246 -15.48 34.92 -5.07
CA ILE A 246 -14.80 35.63 -6.17
C ILE A 246 -13.46 34.96 -6.48
N THR A 247 -12.71 34.58 -5.46
CA THR A 247 -11.39 33.93 -5.61
C THR A 247 -11.53 32.57 -6.31
N GLN A 248 -12.53 31.77 -5.93
CA GLN A 248 -12.79 30.48 -6.56
C GLN A 248 -13.27 30.65 -8.01
N LEU A 249 -14.18 31.59 -8.28
CA LEU A 249 -14.66 31.85 -9.66
C LEU A 249 -13.54 32.31 -10.61
N LEU A 250 -12.55 33.05 -10.10
CA LEU A 250 -11.33 33.41 -10.86
C LEU A 250 -10.46 32.19 -11.14
N ALA A 251 -10.29 31.31 -10.15
CA ALA A 251 -9.51 30.08 -10.27
C ALA A 251 -10.17 29.06 -11.23
N GLU A 252 -11.50 28.97 -11.19
CA GLU A 252 -12.33 28.15 -12.08
C GLU A 252 -12.41 28.71 -13.50
N GLY A 253 -12.08 30.00 -13.69
CA GLY A 253 -12.12 30.65 -15.00
C GLY A 253 -13.54 30.99 -15.47
N GLU A 254 -14.48 31.20 -14.55
CA GLU A 254 -15.86 31.64 -14.84
C GLU A 254 -15.96 33.17 -14.91
N ILE A 255 -15.05 33.88 -14.24
CA ILE A 255 -14.90 35.33 -14.29
C ILE A 255 -13.44 35.70 -14.52
N TYR A 256 -13.21 36.92 -15.00
CA TYR A 256 -11.87 37.48 -15.19
C TYR A 256 -11.78 38.91 -14.65
N GLU A 257 -10.55 39.36 -14.39
CA GLU A 257 -10.26 40.68 -13.83
C GLU A 257 -9.63 41.60 -14.90
N PRO A 258 -10.43 42.34 -15.69
CA PRO A 258 -9.90 43.25 -16.73
C PRO A 258 -9.08 44.42 -16.16
N GLU A 259 -9.45 44.93 -14.99
CA GLU A 259 -8.73 45.96 -14.24
C GLU A 259 -8.64 45.55 -12.78
N ILE A 260 -7.55 45.91 -12.09
CA ILE A 260 -7.33 45.55 -10.68
C ILE A 260 -8.53 46.00 -9.83
N GLY A 261 -9.20 45.05 -9.20
CA GLY A 261 -10.38 45.20 -8.38
C GLY A 261 -11.71 45.28 -9.15
N TYR A 262 -11.74 44.94 -10.45
CA TYR A 262 -12.94 44.90 -11.29
C TYR A 262 -13.09 43.55 -11.98
N TYR A 263 -14.27 42.94 -11.88
CA TYR A 263 -14.54 41.61 -12.39
C TYR A 263 -15.63 41.63 -13.45
N GLU A 264 -15.49 40.78 -14.46
CA GLU A 264 -16.45 40.58 -15.55
C GLU A 264 -16.58 39.06 -15.80
N PRO A 265 -17.76 38.54 -16.19
CA PRO A 265 -17.87 37.13 -16.50
C PRO A 265 -17.18 36.83 -17.84
N LEU A 266 -16.60 35.64 -17.97
CA LEU A 266 -16.05 35.15 -19.22
C LEU A 266 -17.15 34.80 -20.23
#